data_AF-A0A936PE49-F1
#
_entry.id   AF-A0A936PE49-F1
#
_cell.length_a   1.000
_cell.length_b   1.000
_cell.length_c   1.000
_cell.angle_alpha   90.00
_cell.angle_beta   90.00
_cell.angle_gamma   90.00
#
_symmetry.space_group_name_H-M   'P 1'
#
loop_
_entity.id
_entity.type
_entity.pdbx_description
1 polymer ?
#
loop_
_entity_poly.entity_id
_entity_poly.type
_entity_poly.pdbx_seq_one_letter_code
_entity_poly.pdbx_strand_id
1 'polypeptide(L)'
;MTNVQSLVAITFVAVASASSHAQEIVALKIEQAKLSPNIPISIQVDFNLANDQQGYCGLEISFGDGDTRTVRAGMNGAQDFPLKLTHSYANPGKYVVKVEGKSVIRGLKSAGACQGASKQLSLMIADETADRVKEDMAKRERELAAKQIELQQLAEKIEREKAEQAAKEQQLRDQELKMNRRELEQRDRLTRKKDSSRDDQTSSVSSPAHTSNRRTVDGF
;
A
#
# COMPACT_ATOMS: atom_id res chain seq x y z
N MET A 1 13.39 -69.86 -74.94
CA MET A 1 12.23 -69.34 -74.18
C MET A 1 12.38 -69.80 -72.74
N THR A 2 12.94 -68.94 -71.88
CA THR A 2 13.20 -69.22 -70.46
C THR A 2 12.51 -68.14 -69.62
N ASN A 3 11.56 -68.56 -68.79
CA ASN A 3 10.82 -67.80 -67.76
C ASN A 3 10.84 -68.67 -66.48
N VAL A 4 10.78 -68.23 -65.23
CA VAL A 4 10.80 -66.94 -64.54
C VAL A 4 11.05 -67.24 -63.04
N GLN A 5 11.79 -66.34 -62.40
CA GLN A 5 11.85 -65.94 -60.98
C GLN A 5 11.10 -66.73 -59.88
N SER A 6 11.79 -66.98 -58.76
CA SER A 6 11.34 -66.55 -57.41
C SER A 6 12.32 -66.99 -56.33
N LEU A 7 12.87 -66.05 -55.56
CA LEU A 7 13.41 -66.32 -54.22
C LEU A 7 12.93 -65.21 -53.29
N VAL A 8 12.15 -65.66 -52.30
CA VAL A 8 11.40 -64.87 -51.31
C VAL A 8 12.32 -64.51 -50.15
N ALA A 9 12.42 -63.22 -49.83
CA ALA A 9 13.07 -62.72 -48.63
C ALA A 9 12.05 -62.69 -47.48
N ILE A 10 12.32 -63.44 -46.40
CA ILE A 10 11.49 -63.46 -45.19
C ILE A 10 12.13 -62.54 -44.15
N THR A 11 11.56 -61.35 -43.98
CA THR A 11 11.82 -60.44 -42.85
C THR A 11 10.85 -60.74 -41.70
N PHE A 12 11.38 -61.24 -40.58
CA PHE A 12 10.67 -61.30 -39.29
C PHE A 12 11.12 -60.11 -38.43
N VAL A 13 10.31 -59.05 -38.37
CA VAL A 13 10.42 -58.01 -37.34
C VAL A 13 9.24 -58.18 -36.39
N ALA A 14 9.48 -58.85 -35.26
CA ALA A 14 8.53 -58.93 -34.17
C ALA A 14 8.60 -57.62 -33.37
N VAL A 15 7.75 -56.65 -33.72
CA VAL A 15 7.48 -55.49 -32.87
C VAL A 15 6.57 -55.95 -31.74
N ALA A 16 7.14 -56.14 -30.55
CA ALA A 16 6.38 -56.32 -29.33
C ALA A 16 5.77 -54.98 -28.92
N SER A 17 4.51 -54.74 -29.28
CA SER A 17 3.71 -53.64 -28.74
C SER A 17 3.38 -53.95 -27.28
N ALA A 18 4.23 -53.48 -26.35
CA ALA A 18 3.88 -53.46 -24.94
C ALA A 18 2.75 -52.44 -24.72
N SER A 19 1.52 -52.93 -24.55
CA SER A 19 0.37 -52.14 -24.12
C SER A 19 0.66 -51.60 -22.73
N SER A 20 1.10 -50.34 -22.64
CA SER A 20 1.33 -49.67 -21.38
C SER A 20 -0.01 -49.23 -20.80
N HIS A 21 -0.61 -50.06 -19.96
CA HIS A 21 -1.81 -49.72 -19.20
C HIS A 21 -1.39 -48.94 -17.96
N ALA A 22 -1.21 -47.63 -18.07
CA ALA A 22 -1.01 -46.79 -16.90
C ALA A 22 -2.13 -45.76 -16.76
N GLN A 23 -2.44 -45.45 -15.50
CA GLN A 23 -3.50 -44.53 -15.11
C GLN A 23 -3.11 -43.10 -15.52
N GLU A 24 -4.07 -42.38 -16.11
CA GLU A 24 -3.87 -41.02 -16.61
C GLU A 24 -4.30 -39.98 -15.55
N ILE A 25 -3.50 -38.93 -15.36
CA ILE A 25 -3.87 -37.78 -14.50
C ILE A 25 -4.87 -36.89 -15.25
N VAL A 26 -6.10 -36.80 -14.75
CA VAL A 26 -7.20 -36.08 -15.41
C VAL A 26 -7.27 -34.64 -14.95
N ALA A 27 -7.38 -34.43 -13.63
CA ALA A 27 -7.64 -33.12 -13.06
C ALA A 27 -6.93 -32.93 -11.72
N LEU A 28 -6.68 -31.66 -11.41
CA LEU A 28 -6.16 -31.20 -10.13
C LEU A 28 -7.18 -30.20 -9.57
N LYS A 29 -7.76 -30.50 -8.41
CA LYS A 29 -8.80 -29.71 -7.77
C LYS A 29 -8.42 -29.36 -6.34
N ILE A 30 -9.00 -28.28 -5.84
CA ILE A 30 -8.90 -27.88 -4.43
C ILE A 30 -10.31 -27.64 -3.91
N GLU A 31 -10.59 -28.16 -2.72
CA GLU A 31 -11.92 -28.06 -2.10
C GLU A 31 -12.18 -26.67 -1.48
N GLN A 32 -11.13 -25.91 -1.19
CA GLN A 32 -11.22 -24.64 -0.47
C GLN A 32 -11.20 -23.45 -1.43
N ALA A 33 -12.21 -22.58 -1.32
CA ALA A 33 -12.30 -21.36 -2.13
C ALA A 33 -11.39 -20.22 -1.64
N LYS A 34 -11.01 -20.25 -0.36
CA LYS A 34 -10.14 -19.26 0.28
C LYS A 34 -8.97 -19.98 0.93
N LEU A 35 -7.76 -19.49 0.67
CA LEU A 35 -6.53 -20.10 1.15
C LEU A 35 -5.77 -19.06 1.98
N SER A 36 -5.48 -19.40 3.22
CA SER A 36 -4.75 -18.55 4.16
C SER A 36 -3.46 -19.23 4.62
N PRO A 37 -2.43 -18.45 4.98
CA PRO A 37 -1.17 -19.02 5.45
C PRO A 37 -1.38 -19.86 6.72
N ASN A 38 -0.58 -20.92 6.85
CA ASN A 38 -0.58 -21.88 7.97
C ASN A 38 -1.88 -22.68 8.15
N ILE A 39 -2.79 -22.66 7.17
CA ILE A 39 -3.99 -23.51 7.17
C ILE A 39 -3.77 -24.69 6.21
N PRO A 40 -4.04 -25.94 6.64
CA PRO A 40 -3.93 -27.10 5.77
C PRO A 40 -5.01 -27.07 4.67
N ILE A 41 -4.57 -27.14 3.42
CA ILE A 41 -5.41 -27.20 2.22
C ILE A 41 -5.51 -28.65 1.72
N SER A 42 -6.68 -29.03 1.21
CA SER A 42 -6.95 -30.34 0.62
C SER A 42 -6.84 -30.26 -0.90
N ILE A 43 -5.83 -30.91 -1.46
CA ILE A 43 -5.58 -31.02 -2.90
C ILE A 43 -6.04 -32.40 -3.36
N GLN A 44 -6.86 -32.43 -4.40
CA GLN A 44 -7.39 -33.66 -4.98
C GLN A 44 -6.83 -33.86 -6.39
N VAL A 45 -6.27 -35.04 -6.60
CA VAL A 45 -5.82 -35.48 -7.93
C VAL A 45 -6.82 -36.53 -8.42
N ASP A 46 -7.48 -36.23 -9.54
CA ASP A 46 -8.40 -37.12 -10.21
C ASP A 46 -7.67 -37.92 -11.29
N PHE A 47 -7.98 -39.21 -11.39
CA PHE A 47 -7.35 -40.13 -12.34
C PHE A 47 -8.40 -40.80 -13.23
N ASN A 48 -8.02 -41.11 -14.46
CA ASN A 48 -8.81 -41.95 -15.35
C ASN A 48 -8.36 -43.39 -15.20
N LEU A 49 -9.23 -44.22 -14.62
CA LEU A 49 -9.01 -45.65 -14.45
C LEU A 49 -9.51 -46.37 -15.71
N ALA A 50 -8.69 -46.41 -16.75
CA ALA A 50 -9.02 -47.19 -17.94
C ALA A 50 -8.99 -48.70 -17.61
N ASN A 51 -10.17 -49.31 -17.53
CA ASN A 51 -10.42 -50.77 -17.42
C ASN A 51 -10.32 -51.42 -16.03
N ASP A 52 -10.73 -50.75 -14.94
CA ASP A 52 -10.92 -51.38 -13.61
C ASP A 52 -9.66 -52.09 -13.02
N GLN A 53 -8.51 -51.96 -13.69
CA GLN A 53 -7.26 -52.58 -13.28
C GLN A 53 -6.54 -51.65 -12.31
N GLN A 54 -6.43 -52.14 -11.09
CA GLN A 54 -5.76 -51.57 -9.94
C GLN A 54 -4.24 -51.55 -10.15
N GLY A 55 -3.76 -50.82 -11.15
CA GLY A 55 -2.33 -50.59 -11.35
C GLY A 55 -1.87 -49.48 -10.41
N TYR A 56 -1.00 -49.78 -9.45
CA TYR A 56 -0.40 -48.72 -8.63
C TYR A 56 0.63 -47.96 -9.46
N CYS A 57 0.59 -46.63 -9.42
CA CYS A 57 1.53 -45.79 -10.16
C CYS A 57 2.14 -44.70 -9.27
N GLY A 58 3.32 -44.23 -9.68
CA GLY A 58 4.14 -43.26 -8.97
C GLY A 58 3.94 -41.84 -9.47
N LEU A 59 3.87 -40.90 -8.54
CA LEU A 59 3.64 -39.47 -8.78
C LEU A 59 4.62 -38.64 -7.99
N GLU A 60 5.02 -37.51 -8.56
CA GLU A 60 5.66 -36.42 -7.85
C GLU A 60 4.75 -35.20 -7.86
N ILE A 61 4.50 -34.66 -6.67
CA ILE A 61 3.74 -33.44 -6.46
C ILE A 61 4.71 -32.38 -5.96
N SER A 62 4.89 -31.32 -6.74
CA SER A 62 5.61 -30.11 -6.34
C SER A 62 4.60 -29.07 -5.91
N PHE A 63 4.71 -28.54 -4.70
CA PHE A 63 3.78 -27.54 -4.16
C PHE A 63 4.13 -26.11 -4.57
N GLY A 64 5.31 -25.90 -5.15
CA GLY A 64 5.77 -24.60 -5.66
C GLY A 64 6.38 -23.67 -4.61
N ASP A 65 6.46 -24.12 -3.36
CA ASP A 65 7.14 -23.47 -2.22
C ASP A 65 8.53 -24.07 -1.94
N GLY A 66 8.97 -25.00 -2.78
CA GLY A 66 10.20 -25.78 -2.59
C GLY A 66 9.94 -27.20 -2.09
N ASP A 67 8.75 -27.48 -1.55
CA ASP A 67 8.39 -28.82 -1.12
C ASP A 67 7.97 -29.69 -2.30
N THR A 68 8.50 -30.92 -2.30
CA THR A 68 8.11 -31.97 -3.24
C THR A 68 7.76 -33.23 -2.47
N ARG A 69 6.71 -33.93 -2.90
CA ARG A 69 6.27 -35.20 -2.31
C ARG A 69 6.08 -36.24 -3.39
N THR A 70 6.71 -37.39 -3.18
CA THR A 70 6.56 -38.54 -4.05
C THR A 70 5.57 -39.53 -3.45
N VAL A 71 4.47 -39.78 -4.15
CA VAL A 71 3.35 -40.60 -3.68
C VAL A 71 3.10 -41.77 -4.64
N ARG A 72 2.56 -42.86 -4.11
CA ARG A 72 2.08 -44.01 -4.90
C ARG A 72 0.58 -43.99 -4.85
N ALA A 73 -0.06 -43.79 -5.99
CA ALA A 73 -1.51 -43.89 -6.12
C ALA A 73 -1.91 -45.35 -6.38
N GLY A 74 -3.05 -45.78 -5.83
CA GLY A 74 -3.65 -47.08 -6.13
C GLY A 74 -3.05 -48.28 -5.39
N MET A 75 -2.34 -48.08 -4.25
CA MET A 75 -1.86 -49.20 -3.43
C MET A 75 -3.00 -50.00 -2.80
N ASN A 76 -4.12 -49.35 -2.48
CA ASN A 76 -5.33 -49.95 -1.93
C ASN A 76 -6.46 -50.06 -2.97
N GLY A 77 -6.12 -49.99 -4.26
CA GLY A 77 -7.08 -50.05 -5.37
C GLY A 77 -7.95 -48.80 -5.49
N ALA A 78 -9.23 -48.96 -5.83
CA ALA A 78 -10.17 -47.86 -6.11
C ALA A 78 -10.39 -46.90 -4.93
N GLN A 79 -10.09 -47.32 -3.69
CA GLN A 79 -10.26 -46.51 -2.49
C GLN A 79 -9.26 -45.35 -2.39
N ASP A 80 -8.12 -45.44 -3.09
CA ASP A 80 -7.11 -44.38 -3.13
C ASP A 80 -7.46 -43.27 -4.16
N PHE A 81 -8.60 -43.40 -4.86
CA PHE A 81 -9.03 -42.48 -5.90
C PHE A 81 -10.34 -41.77 -5.49
N PRO A 82 -10.40 -40.42 -5.51
CA PRO A 82 -9.33 -39.48 -5.85
C PRO A 82 -8.25 -39.37 -4.75
N LEU A 83 -7.00 -39.10 -5.16
CA LEU A 83 -5.89 -38.95 -4.21
C LEU A 83 -6.03 -37.59 -3.51
N LYS A 84 -6.29 -37.62 -2.20
CA LYS A 84 -6.37 -36.41 -1.36
C LYS A 84 -5.04 -36.18 -0.63
N LEU A 85 -4.47 -34.99 -0.79
CA LEU A 85 -3.22 -34.57 -0.17
C LEU A 85 -3.45 -33.31 0.66
N THR A 86 -2.91 -33.28 1.87
CA THR A 86 -2.92 -32.10 2.72
C THR A 86 -1.57 -31.38 2.69
N HIS A 87 -1.61 -30.07 2.50
CA HIS A 87 -0.42 -29.20 2.52
C HIS A 87 -0.73 -27.86 3.15
N SER A 88 0.23 -27.20 3.79
CA SER A 88 0.03 -25.88 4.41
C SER A 88 1.15 -24.95 3.97
N TYR A 89 0.79 -23.80 3.41
CA TYR A 89 1.76 -22.78 2.99
C TYR A 89 2.06 -21.83 4.13
N ALA A 90 3.33 -21.63 4.46
CA ALA A 90 3.73 -20.75 5.56
C ALA A 90 3.49 -19.26 5.26
N ASN A 91 3.71 -18.86 4.00
CA ASN A 91 3.69 -17.47 3.59
C ASN A 91 2.55 -17.20 2.58
N PRO A 92 1.97 -15.98 2.59
CA PRO A 92 1.07 -15.56 1.53
C PRO A 92 1.85 -15.37 0.21
N GLY A 93 1.22 -15.70 -0.91
CA GLY A 93 1.88 -15.63 -2.21
C GLY A 93 1.18 -16.42 -3.32
N LYS A 94 1.79 -16.37 -4.51
CA LYS A 94 1.39 -17.17 -5.67
C LYS A 94 2.22 -18.44 -5.71
N TYR A 95 1.57 -19.59 -5.72
CA TYR A 95 2.21 -20.90 -5.80
C TYR A 95 1.68 -21.66 -7.00
N VAL A 96 2.49 -22.55 -7.57
CA VAL A 96 2.07 -23.42 -8.67
C VAL A 96 2.26 -24.86 -8.22
N VAL A 97 1.14 -25.55 -7.96
CA VAL A 97 1.15 -26.97 -7.66
C VAL A 97 1.27 -27.71 -8.97
N LYS A 98 2.30 -28.54 -9.13
CA LYS A 98 2.52 -29.38 -10.30
C LYS A 98 2.46 -30.84 -9.90
N VAL A 99 1.72 -31.64 -10.67
CA VAL A 99 1.65 -33.09 -10.51
C VAL A 99 2.17 -33.74 -11.78
N GLU A 100 3.16 -34.61 -11.65
CA GLU A 100 3.76 -35.34 -12.76
C GLU A 100 3.95 -36.82 -12.40
N GLY A 101 3.82 -37.70 -13.39
CA GLY A 101 4.12 -39.12 -13.22
C GLY A 101 5.61 -39.33 -13.03
N LYS A 102 6.01 -39.97 -11.93
CA LYS A 102 7.41 -40.27 -11.63
C LYS A 102 7.56 -41.67 -11.06
N SER A 103 8.49 -42.44 -11.60
CA SER A 103 8.76 -43.80 -11.12
C SER A 103 9.34 -43.77 -9.71
N VAL A 104 8.76 -44.55 -8.79
CA VAL A 104 9.13 -44.59 -7.37
C VAL A 104 9.75 -45.94 -7.03
N ILE A 105 11.06 -46.00 -6.98
CA ILE A 105 11.81 -47.22 -6.70
C ILE A 105 11.92 -47.43 -5.18
N ARG A 106 11.29 -48.49 -4.65
CA ARG A 106 11.50 -48.97 -3.26
C ARG A 106 11.49 -50.49 -3.21
N GLY A 107 12.44 -51.12 -3.91
CA GLY A 107 12.60 -52.58 -3.96
C GLY A 107 11.42 -53.28 -4.65
N LEU A 108 10.91 -54.36 -4.04
CA LEU A 108 9.77 -55.14 -4.58
C LEU A 108 8.46 -54.33 -4.70
N LYS A 109 8.36 -53.16 -4.04
CA LYS A 109 7.19 -52.27 -4.12
C LYS A 109 7.43 -51.09 -5.07
N SER A 110 8.19 -51.27 -6.14
CA SER A 110 8.49 -50.17 -7.08
C SER A 110 7.30 -49.88 -7.98
N ALA A 111 6.89 -48.61 -8.07
CA ALA A 111 5.78 -48.16 -8.90
C ALA A 111 6.33 -47.45 -10.15
N GLY A 112 5.86 -47.82 -11.34
CA GLY A 112 6.15 -47.06 -12.56
C GLY A 112 5.50 -45.68 -12.53
N ALA A 113 6.01 -44.73 -13.31
CA ALA A 113 5.38 -43.41 -13.45
C ALA A 113 3.93 -43.53 -13.92
N CYS A 114 3.02 -42.74 -13.33
CA CYS A 114 1.69 -42.56 -13.91
C CYS A 114 1.79 -41.94 -15.32
N GLN A 115 0.84 -42.26 -16.18
CA GLN A 115 0.80 -41.71 -17.53
C GLN A 115 0.01 -40.39 -17.59
N GLY A 116 0.14 -39.68 -18.71
CA GLY A 116 -0.52 -38.41 -18.95
C GLY A 116 0.41 -37.20 -18.86
N ALA A 117 -0.08 -36.07 -19.36
CA ALA A 117 0.61 -34.79 -19.26
C ALA A 117 0.61 -34.29 -17.82
N SER A 118 1.71 -33.68 -17.40
CA SER A 118 1.78 -33.02 -16.09
C SER A 118 0.66 -31.98 -15.94
N LYS A 119 -0.04 -32.02 -14.82
CA LYS A 119 -1.08 -31.03 -14.50
C LYS A 119 -0.52 -29.99 -13.54
N GLN A 120 -0.99 -28.76 -13.69
CA GLN A 120 -0.60 -27.67 -12.81
C GLN A 120 -1.81 -26.84 -12.39
N LEU A 121 -1.78 -26.34 -11.16
CA LEU A 121 -2.81 -25.49 -10.57
C LEU A 121 -2.15 -24.31 -9.85
N SER A 122 -2.50 -23.10 -10.27
CA SER A 122 -2.01 -21.87 -9.66
C SER A 122 -2.86 -21.50 -8.45
N LEU A 123 -2.21 -21.31 -7.30
CA LEU A 123 -2.82 -20.96 -6.02
C LEU A 123 -2.43 -19.55 -5.61
N MET A 124 -3.39 -18.85 -5.02
CA MET A 124 -3.16 -17.56 -4.37
C MET A 124 -3.46 -17.74 -2.89
N ILE A 125 -2.42 -17.73 -2.06
CA ILE A 125 -2.53 -17.75 -0.60
C ILE A 125 -2.59 -16.29 -0.15
N ALA A 126 -3.75 -15.87 0.34
CA ALA A 126 -4.00 -14.51 0.80
C ALA A 126 -4.02 -14.47 2.33
N ASP A 127 -3.35 -13.46 2.90
CA ASP A 127 -3.46 -13.16 4.31
C ASP A 127 -4.57 -12.12 4.52
N GLU A 128 -5.78 -12.62 4.83
CA GLU A 128 -6.93 -11.75 5.09
C GLU A 128 -6.68 -10.77 6.25
N THR A 129 -5.83 -11.14 7.22
CA THR A 129 -5.52 -10.27 8.36
C THR A 129 -4.63 -9.11 7.93
N ALA A 130 -3.62 -9.39 7.12
CA ALA A 130 -2.73 -8.36 6.58
C ALA A 130 -3.50 -7.38 5.68
N ASP A 131 -4.47 -7.85 4.88
CA ASP A 131 -5.26 -6.99 4.02
C ASP A 131 -6.20 -6.08 4.81
N ARG A 132 -6.88 -6.59 5.84
CA ARG A 132 -7.69 -5.75 6.75
C ARG A 132 -6.84 -4.71 7.47
N VAL A 133 -5.64 -5.08 7.92
CA VAL A 133 -4.71 -4.13 8.57
C VAL A 133 -4.28 -3.03 7.59
N LYS A 134 -3.97 -3.36 6.33
CA LYS A 134 -3.63 -2.36 5.30
C LYS A 134 -4.81 -1.40 5.04
N GLU A 135 -6.03 -1.93 4.95
CA GLU A 135 -7.23 -1.11 4.77
C GLU A 135 -7.48 -0.17 5.96
N ASP A 136 -7.36 -0.68 7.19
CA ASP A 136 -7.49 0.12 8.41
C ASP A 136 -6.42 1.20 8.52
N MET A 137 -5.17 0.88 8.16
CA MET A 137 -4.08 1.85 8.14
C MET A 137 -4.29 2.92 7.07
N ALA A 138 -4.71 2.55 5.87
CA ALA A 138 -5.05 3.51 4.81
C ALA A 138 -6.22 4.42 5.22
N LYS A 139 -7.21 3.89 5.95
CA LYS A 139 -8.32 4.70 6.49
C LYS A 139 -7.84 5.69 7.54
N ARG A 140 -6.99 5.26 8.48
CA ARG A 140 -6.39 6.13 9.50
C ARG A 140 -5.52 7.22 8.89
N GLU A 141 -4.73 6.89 7.89
CA GLU A 141 -3.89 7.86 7.18
C GLU A 141 -4.75 8.95 6.50
N ARG A 142 -5.84 8.55 5.83
CA ARG A 142 -6.79 9.50 5.23
C ARG A 142 -7.46 10.38 6.27
N GLU A 143 -7.83 9.82 7.42
CA GLU A 143 -8.43 10.59 8.52
C GLU A 143 -7.44 11.61 9.10
N LEU A 144 -6.18 11.20 9.29
CA LEU A 144 -5.11 12.08 9.76
C LEU A 144 -4.81 13.21 8.76
N ALA A 145 -4.76 12.89 7.46
CA ALA A 145 -4.59 13.88 6.41
C ALA A 145 -5.75 14.89 6.39
N ALA A 146 -7.00 14.42 6.54
CA ALA A 146 -8.16 15.30 6.63
C ALA A 146 -8.11 16.22 7.86
N LYS A 147 -7.76 15.68 9.04
CA LYS A 147 -7.59 16.45 10.28
C LYS A 147 -6.46 17.47 10.17
N GLN A 148 -5.35 17.14 9.49
CA GLN A 148 -4.26 18.09 9.26
C GLN A 148 -4.71 19.26 8.39
N ILE A 149 -5.48 19.01 7.34
CA ILE A 149 -6.03 20.08 6.49
C ILE A 149 -6.99 20.97 7.29
N GLU A 150 -7.87 20.37 8.10
CA GLU A 150 -8.80 21.11 8.96
C GLU A 150 -8.04 22.00 9.96
N LEU A 151 -6.99 21.49 10.59
CA LEU A 151 -6.14 22.26 11.50
C LEU A 151 -5.42 23.42 10.80
N GLN A 152 -4.96 23.23 9.56
CA GLN A 152 -4.35 24.31 8.77
C GLN A 152 -5.37 25.42 8.46
N GLN A 153 -6.60 25.05 8.09
CA GLN A 153 -7.68 26.01 7.83
C GLN A 153 -8.08 26.77 9.10
N LEU A 154 -8.13 26.09 10.25
CA LEU A 154 -8.38 26.72 11.54
C LEU A 154 -7.27 27.70 11.93
N ALA A 155 -6.01 27.31 11.76
CA ALA A 155 -4.87 28.19 12.01
C ALA A 155 -4.94 29.45 11.13
N GLU A 156 -5.24 29.29 9.83
CA GLU A 156 -5.40 30.42 8.91
C GLU A 156 -6.55 31.36 9.32
N LYS A 157 -7.70 30.80 9.74
CA LYS A 157 -8.83 31.61 10.24
C LYS A 157 -8.45 32.40 11.49
N ILE A 158 -7.78 31.75 12.44
CA ILE A 158 -7.33 32.39 13.68
C ILE A 158 -6.36 33.55 13.36
N GLU A 159 -5.43 33.36 12.43
CA GLU A 159 -4.49 34.42 12.04
C GLU A 159 -5.20 35.59 11.33
N ARG A 160 -6.21 35.32 10.49
CA ARG A 160 -7.03 36.39 9.88
C ARG A 160 -7.81 37.18 10.92
N GLU A 161 -8.44 36.50 11.87
CA GLU A 161 -9.19 37.17 12.95
C GLU A 161 -8.28 38.03 13.83
N LYS A 162 -7.09 37.52 14.18
CA LYS A 162 -6.08 38.31 14.92
C LYS A 162 -5.62 39.53 14.13
N ALA A 163 -5.36 39.38 12.84
CA ALA A 163 -4.95 40.49 11.98
C ALA A 163 -6.04 41.58 11.89
N GLU A 164 -7.31 41.18 11.77
CA GLU A 164 -8.44 42.12 11.78
C GLU A 164 -8.58 42.84 13.12
N GLN A 165 -8.43 42.13 14.24
CA GLN A 165 -8.45 42.72 15.57
C GLN A 165 -7.31 43.73 15.76
N ALA A 166 -6.08 43.38 15.34
CA ALA A 166 -4.93 44.28 15.41
C ALA A 166 -5.13 45.53 14.53
N ALA A 167 -5.70 45.38 13.33
CA ALA A 167 -6.01 46.50 12.46
C ALA A 167 -7.06 47.44 13.07
N LYS A 168 -8.10 46.89 13.72
CA LYS A 168 -9.11 47.68 14.44
C LYS A 168 -8.49 48.45 15.62
N GLU A 169 -7.61 47.82 16.39
CA GLU A 169 -6.92 48.49 17.50
C GLU A 169 -6.04 49.65 16.98
N GLN A 170 -5.31 49.43 15.88
CA GLN A 170 -4.51 50.49 15.25
C GLN A 170 -5.39 51.65 14.77
N GLN A 171 -6.52 51.36 14.13
CA GLN A 171 -7.47 52.40 13.71
C GLN A 171 -8.01 53.22 14.89
N LEU A 172 -8.33 52.58 16.01
CA LEU A 172 -8.77 53.27 17.22
C LEU A 172 -7.66 54.14 17.79
N ARG A 173 -6.43 53.63 17.86
CA ARG A 173 -5.25 54.37 18.33
C ARG A 173 -4.97 55.60 17.47
N ASP A 174 -5.08 55.47 16.15
CA ASP A 174 -4.89 56.60 15.22
C ASP A 174 -6.02 57.64 15.34
N GLN A 175 -7.26 57.20 15.53
CA GLN A 175 -8.39 58.08 15.80
C GLN A 175 -8.18 58.86 17.11
N GLU A 176 -7.74 58.19 18.17
CA GLU A 176 -7.43 58.83 19.46
C GLU A 176 -6.32 59.86 19.31
N LEU A 177 -5.21 59.52 18.64
CA LEU A 177 -4.13 60.46 18.36
C LEU A 177 -4.59 61.68 17.56
N LYS A 178 -5.50 61.47 16.59
CA LYS A 178 -6.06 62.56 15.78
C LYS A 178 -6.98 63.47 16.60
N MET A 179 -7.78 62.91 17.51
CA MET A 179 -8.61 63.69 18.43
C MET A 179 -7.75 64.47 19.42
N ASN A 180 -6.74 63.81 20.03
CA ASN A 180 -5.79 64.44 20.94
C ASN A 180 -5.02 65.57 20.25
N ARG A 181 -4.58 65.38 18.99
CA ARG A 181 -3.91 66.44 18.22
C ARG A 181 -4.80 67.67 18.02
N ARG A 182 -6.08 67.47 17.69
CA ARG A 182 -7.04 68.56 17.52
C ARG A 182 -7.31 69.30 18.83
N GLU A 183 -7.40 68.57 19.94
CA GLU A 183 -7.56 69.17 21.27
C GLU A 183 -6.35 70.02 21.65
N LEU A 184 -5.14 69.52 21.41
CA LEU A 184 -3.90 70.25 21.66
C LEU A 184 -3.84 71.55 20.83
N GLU A 185 -4.16 71.47 19.53
CA GLU A 185 -4.23 72.63 18.64
C GLU A 185 -5.28 73.67 19.11
N GLN A 186 -6.41 73.23 19.64
CA GLN A 186 -7.41 74.13 20.24
C GLN A 186 -6.87 74.79 21.52
N ARG A 187 -6.20 74.02 22.38
CA ARG A 187 -5.61 74.52 23.63
C ARG A 187 -4.51 75.55 23.36
N ASP A 188 -3.68 75.31 22.35
CA ASP A 188 -2.65 76.23 21.90
C ASP A 188 -3.24 77.53 21.32
N ARG A 189 -4.38 77.45 20.60
CA ARG A 189 -5.10 78.64 20.14
C ARG A 189 -5.67 79.47 21.28
N LEU A 190 -6.21 78.82 22.31
CA LEU A 190 -6.78 79.50 23.47
C LEU A 190 -5.70 80.17 24.32
N THR A 191 -4.57 79.52 24.54
CA THR A 191 -3.42 80.10 25.25
C THR A 191 -2.86 81.30 24.49
N ARG A 192 -2.61 81.17 23.18
CA ARG A 192 -2.16 82.32 22.35
C ARG A 192 -3.12 83.52 22.40
N LYS A 193 -4.44 83.29 22.37
CA LYS A 193 -5.43 84.37 22.52
C LYS A 193 -5.34 85.04 23.89
N LYS A 194 -5.16 84.26 24.97
CA LYS A 194 -5.04 84.78 26.33
C LYS A 194 -3.77 85.60 26.53
N ASP A 195 -2.66 85.18 25.93
CA ASP A 195 -1.40 85.91 25.99
C ASP A 195 -1.49 87.24 25.22
N SER A 196 -2.05 87.22 24.00
CA SER A 196 -2.35 88.46 23.25
C SER A 196 -3.24 89.44 24.04
N SER A 197 -4.24 88.93 24.78
CA SER A 197 -5.10 89.78 25.62
C SER A 197 -4.38 90.36 26.85
N ARG A 198 -3.31 89.70 27.34
CA ARG A 198 -2.48 90.17 28.45
C ARG A 198 -1.47 91.23 28.02
N ASP A 199 -0.91 91.10 26.82
CA ASP A 199 0.00 92.09 26.24
C ASP A 199 -0.72 93.43 26.01
N ASP A 200 -1.98 93.39 25.54
CA ASP A 200 -2.82 94.59 25.41
C ASP A 200 -3.13 95.27 26.76
N GLN A 201 -3.25 94.52 27.86
CA GLN A 201 -3.46 95.10 29.19
C GLN A 201 -2.19 95.70 29.81
N THR A 202 -1.02 95.09 29.56
CA THR A 202 0.26 95.55 30.12
C THR A 202 0.87 96.74 29.38
N SER A 203 0.48 97.01 28.13
CA SER A 203 0.90 98.21 27.40
C SER A 203 0.30 99.53 27.93
N SER A 204 -0.63 99.48 28.90
CA SER A 204 -1.23 100.66 29.55
C SER A 204 -0.54 101.12 30.85
N VAL A 205 0.47 100.39 31.35
CA VAL A 205 1.17 100.73 32.61
C VAL A 205 2.67 100.93 32.38
N SER A 206 3.02 102.19 32.10
CA SER A 206 4.27 102.91 32.41
C SER A 206 5.61 102.51 31.76
N SER A 207 6.18 103.49 31.04
CA SER A 207 7.63 103.80 31.04
C SER A 207 8.14 104.05 32.47
N PRO A 208 9.40 103.73 32.81
CA PRO A 208 10.48 104.69 32.58
C PRO A 208 11.76 104.08 31.97
N ALA A 209 12.47 104.95 31.27
CA ALA A 209 13.78 104.72 30.69
C ALA A 209 14.82 104.32 31.76
N HIS A 210 15.65 103.34 31.45
CA HIS A 210 17.01 103.28 31.99
C HIS A 210 18.02 102.83 30.93
N THR A 211 19.08 103.62 30.92
CA THR A 211 20.20 103.76 30.01
C THR A 211 21.17 102.58 30.02
N SER A 212 21.82 102.37 28.86
CA SER A 212 23.24 101.99 28.70
C SER A 212 23.71 100.64 29.26
N ASN A 213 24.22 99.74 28.41
CA ASN A 213 25.67 99.70 28.16
C ASN A 213 26.07 98.72 27.04
N ARG A 214 27.14 99.11 26.36
CA ARG A 214 27.83 98.52 25.21
C ARG A 214 28.92 97.56 25.71
N ARG A 215 29.02 96.36 25.15
CA ARG A 215 30.23 95.48 25.10
C ARG A 215 29.89 94.29 24.18
N THR A 216 30.23 94.27 22.89
CA THR A 216 31.53 93.82 22.32
C THR A 216 32.33 92.91 23.24
N VAL A 217 32.33 91.60 22.96
CA VAL A 217 33.54 90.76 23.01
C VAL A 217 33.39 89.64 21.96
N ASP A 218 34.30 89.66 21.00
CA ASP A 218 34.64 88.58 20.07
C ASP A 218 35.21 87.37 20.82
N GLY A 219 35.13 86.16 20.24
CA GLY A 219 36.12 85.13 20.55
C GLY A 219 35.69 83.67 20.37
N PHE A 220 36.07 83.14 19.21
CA PHE A 220 36.40 81.74 18.86
C PHE A 220 35.33 80.64 18.92
#